data_AF-A0A455UA27-F1
#
_entry.id   AF-A0A455UA27-F1
#
_cell.length_a   1.000
_cell.length_b   1.000
_cell.length_c   1.000
_cell.angle_alpha   90.00
_cell.angle_beta   90.00
_cell.angle_gamma   90.00
#
_symmetry.space_group_name_H-M   'P 1'
#
loop_
_entity.id
_entity.type
_entity.pdbx_description
1 polymer ?
#
loop_
_entity_poly.entity_id
_entity_poly.type
_entity_poly.pdbx_seq_one_letter_code
_entity_poly.pdbx_strand_id
1 'polypeptide(L)' 'MKTFSAKPQSVQRDWYVVDATDKTLGRLATEIARRLRGKHKPEFTPHVDTGDYIVVINAEKSPCNW' A
#
# COMPACT_ATOMS: atom_id res chain seq x y z
N MET A 1 -11.11 -14.57 24.64
CA MET A 1 -10.21 -13.47 24.18
C MET A 1 -10.86 -12.82 22.97
N LYS A 2 -11.04 -11.49 22.93
CA LYS A 2 -11.61 -10.82 21.76
C LYS A 2 -10.47 -10.46 20.79
N THR A 3 -10.66 -10.77 19.50
CA THR A 3 -9.72 -10.40 18.46
C THR A 3 -9.61 -8.88 18.39
N PHE A 4 -8.38 -8.37 18.29
CA PHE A 4 -8.15 -6.94 18.09
C PHE A 4 -8.79 -6.50 16.77
N SER A 5 -9.50 -5.38 16.79
CA SER A 5 -10.03 -4.73 15.59
C SER A 5 -9.60 -3.27 15.63
N ALA A 6 -8.88 -2.84 14.59
CA ALA A 6 -8.41 -1.46 14.50
C ALA A 6 -9.62 -0.51 14.47
N LYS A 7 -9.57 0.58 15.24
CA LYS A 7 -10.59 1.64 15.17
C LYS A 7 -10.19 2.62 14.07
N PRO A 8 -11.10 3.05 13.18
CA PRO A 8 -10.78 3.95 12.08
C PRO A 8 -10.11 5.27 12.55
N GLN A 9 -10.47 5.76 13.74
CA GLN A 9 -9.91 7.00 14.30
C GLN A 9 -8.47 6.86 14.80
N SER A 10 -8.00 5.65 15.09
CA SER A 10 -6.63 5.43 15.60
C SER A 10 -5.67 4.92 14.54
N VAL A 11 -6.12 4.79 13.27
CA VAL A 11 -5.28 4.34 12.17
C VAL A 11 -4.29 5.44 11.81
N GLN A 12 -3.01 5.19 12.08
CA GLN A 12 -1.92 6.03 11.56
C GLN A 12 -1.66 5.65 10.11
N ARG A 13 -1.75 6.64 9.23
CA ARG A 13 -1.47 6.50 7.79
C ARG A 13 -0.24 7.34 7.49
N ASP A 14 0.81 6.69 7.03
CA ASP A 14 2.04 7.36 6.63
C ASP A 14 2.00 7.71 5.14
N TRP A 15 2.89 8.61 4.72
CA TRP A 15 3.06 8.99 3.32
C TRP A 15 4.37 8.42 2.79
N TYR A 16 4.29 7.73 1.66
CA TYR A 16 5.42 7.18 0.95
C TYR A 16 5.48 7.72 -0.47
N VAL A 17 6.70 7.98 -0.95
CA VAL A 17 6.96 8.31 -2.34
C VAL A 17 7.70 7.14 -2.98
N VAL A 18 7.22 6.67 -4.14
CA VAL A 18 7.76 5.51 -4.85
C VAL A 18 8.15 5.92 -6.26
N ASP A 19 9.41 5.68 -6.62
CA ASP A 19 9.90 5.87 -7.98
C ASP A 19 9.62 4.63 -8.83
N ALA A 20 8.87 4.80 -9.93
CA ALA A 20 8.49 3.73 -10.84
C ALA A 20 9.52 3.46 -11.95
N THR A 21 10.61 4.24 -12.03
CA THR A 21 11.67 4.07 -13.04
C THR A 21 12.29 2.68 -12.93
N ASP A 22 12.41 1.98 -14.07
CA ASP A 22 12.96 0.62 -14.17
C ASP A 22 12.24 -0.45 -13.33
N LYS A 23 11.02 -0.15 -12.86
CA LYS A 23 10.17 -1.12 -12.14
C LYS A 23 9.13 -1.71 -13.07
N THR A 24 9.09 -3.05 -13.16
CA THR A 24 8.03 -3.75 -13.90
C THR A 24 6.67 -3.43 -13.31
N LEU A 25 5.77 -2.92 -14.16
CA LEU A 25 4.46 -2.39 -13.76
C LEU A 25 3.67 -3.37 -12.87
N GLY A 26 3.54 -4.63 -13.28
CA GLY A 26 2.74 -5.62 -12.54
C GLY A 26 3.27 -5.92 -11.13
N ARG A 27 4.59 -6.00 -10.97
CA ARG A 27 5.22 -6.22 -9.65
C ARG A 27 5.06 -5.00 -8.75
N LEU A 28 5.28 -3.81 -9.31
CA LEU A 28 5.11 -2.54 -8.59
C LEU A 28 3.66 -2.37 -8.11
N ALA A 29 2.69 -2.56 -9.00
CA ALA A 29 1.27 -2.43 -8.69
C ALA A 29 0.82 -3.40 -7.58
N THR A 30 1.32 -4.63 -7.59
CA THR A 30 0.99 -5.64 -6.57
C THR A 30 1.47 -5.23 -5.19
N GLU A 31 2.71 -4.74 -5.06
CA GLU A 31 3.23 -4.26 -3.78
C GLU A 31 2.53 -2.99 -3.30
N ILE A 32 2.24 -2.06 -4.21
CA ILE A 32 1.46 -0.84 -3.88
C ILE A 32 0.08 -1.23 -3.35
N ALA A 33 -0.63 -2.14 -4.03
CA ALA A 33 -1.94 -2.62 -3.57
C ALA A 33 -1.87 -3.31 -2.20
N ARG A 34 -0.78 -4.03 -1.91
CA ARG A 34 -0.56 -4.65 -0.59
C ARG A 34 -0.42 -3.60 0.52
N ARG A 35 0.28 -2.50 0.24
CA ARG A 35 0.47 -1.39 1.19
C ARG A 35 -0.76 -0.50 1.35
N LEU A 36 -1.44 -0.17 0.26
CA LEU A 36 -2.71 0.57 0.27
C LEU A 36 -3.80 -0.16 1.06
N ARG A 37 -3.77 -1.49 1.10
CA ARG A 37 -4.72 -2.27 1.92
C ARG A 37 -4.29 -2.37 3.39
N GLY A 38 -3.08 -1.95 3.73
CA GLY A 38 -2.53 -2.10 5.08
C GLY A 38 -2.16 -3.55 5.46
N LYS A 39 -2.12 -4.49 4.50
CA LYS A 39 -1.79 -5.92 4.73
C LYS A 39 -0.38 -6.14 5.29
N HIS A 40 0.47 -5.12 5.26
CA HIS A 40 1.81 -5.17 5.81
C HIS A 40 1.85 -4.81 7.31
N LYS A 41 0.78 -4.21 7.85
CA LYS A 41 0.65 -3.86 9.28
C LYS A 41 0.01 -5.02 10.05
N PRO A 42 0.45 -5.32 11.28
CA PRO A 42 -0.14 -6.37 12.11
C PRO A 42 -1.57 -6.04 12.55
N GLU A 43 -1.96 -4.77 12.50
CA GLU A 43 -3.30 -4.27 12.80
C GLU A 43 -4.29 -4.42 11.64
N PHE A 44 -3.89 -5.12 10.56
CA PHE A 44 -4.72 -5.30 9.38
C PHE A 44 -6.09 -5.85 9.74
N THR A 45 -7.09 -5.03 9.48
CA THR A 45 -8.49 -5.33 9.79
C THR A 45 -9.27 -5.24 8.48
N PRO A 46 -9.82 -6.34 7.92
CA PRO A 46 -10.35 -6.34 6.55
C PRO A 46 -11.46 -5.33 6.25
N HIS A 47 -12.20 -4.91 7.27
CA HIS A 47 -13.30 -3.95 7.16
C HIS A 47 -12.89 -2.50 7.44
N VAL A 48 -11.63 -2.25 7.77
CA VAL A 48 -11.07 -0.92 8.03
C VAL A 48 -9.89 -0.68 7.10
N ASP A 49 -9.88 0.47 6.43
CA ASP A 49 -8.72 0.86 5.65
C ASP A 49 -7.57 1.26 6.58
N THR A 50 -6.61 0.37 6.76
CA THR A 50 -5.38 0.59 7.53
C THR A 50 -4.17 0.88 6.65
N GLY A 51 -4.38 1.23 5.39
CA GLY A 51 -3.33 1.51 4.43
C GLY A 51 -2.56 2.79 4.66
N ASP A 52 -1.52 2.97 3.84
CA ASP A 52 -0.72 4.19 3.77
C ASP A 52 -0.95 4.92 2.45
N TYR A 53 -0.67 6.21 2.44
CA TYR A 53 -0.70 7.01 1.22
C TYR A 53 0.57 6.79 0.42
N ILE A 54 0.42 6.56 -0.88
CA ILE A 54 1.53 6.27 -1.79
C ILE A 54 1.45 7.22 -2.97
N VAL A 55 2.49 8.01 -3.16
CA VAL A 55 2.69 8.88 -4.31
C VAL A 55 3.68 8.19 -5.25
N VAL A 56 3.25 7.88 -6.46
CA VAL A 56 4.11 7.26 -7.48
C VAL A 56 4.63 8.36 -8.42
N ILE A 57 5.95 8.44 -8.58
CA ILE A 57 6.61 9.36 -9.51
C ILE A 57 7.23 8.57 -10.67
N ASN A 58 7.48 9.25 -11.80
CA ASN A 58 8.07 8.66 -13.01
C ASN A 58 7.30 7.44 -13.57
N ALA A 59 5.97 7.41 -13.40
CA ALA A 59 5.13 6.28 -13.84
C ALA A 59 5.27 5.97 -15.35
N GLU A 60 5.54 6.99 -16.18
CA GLU A 60 5.76 6.85 -17.62
C GLU A 60 7.02 6.04 -17.99
N LYS A 61 7.99 5.92 -17.06
CA LYS A 61 9.25 5.20 -17.28
C LYS A 61 9.19 3.74 -16.82
N SER A 62 8.02 3.28 -16.38
CA SER A 62 7.82 1.91 -15.95
C SER A 62 7.73 0.97 -17.16
N PRO A 63 8.64 -0.02 -17.30
CA PRO A 63 8.54 -0.99 -18.37
C PRO A 63 7.29 -1.87 -18.22
N CYS A 64 6.47 -1.88 -19.27
CA CYS A 64 5.30 -2.75 -19.42
C CYS A 64 5.74 -4.08 -20.04
N ASN A 65 6.42 -4.92 -19.26
CA ASN A 65 6.70 -6.30 -19.66
C ASN A 65 5.59 -7.20 -19.10
N TRP A 66 4.84 -7.83 -20.01
CA TRP A 66 3.76 -8.78 -19.72
C TRP A 66 4.32 -10.18 -19.46
#